data_AF-A0A8U0HUI7-F1
#
_entry.id   AF-A0A8U0HUI7-F1
#
_cell.length_a   1.000
_cell.length_b   1.000
_cell.length_c   1.000
_cell.angle_alpha   90.00
_cell.angle_beta   90.00
_cell.angle_gamma   90.00
#
_symmetry.space_group_name_H-M   'P 1'
#
loop_
_entity.id
_entity.type
_entity.pdbx_description
1 polymer ?
#
loop_
_entity_poly.entity_id
_entity_poly.type
_entity_poly.pdbx_seq_one_letter_code
_entity_poly.pdbx_strand_id
1 'polypeptide(L)'
;MAMKQLRSHLDETGARTALVRDARAPPRPPETVTVAPGISGSVGPGVRTSPLYVTAEAPSGRTIREYDGRNVRAVAECATELVVERDPRAVWLCGRDQIRAWWGRGIADMLERRLAAAARRADARLVVWTSDGADDDASEDGDTAVEDDVAVEDGYDVVLDP
;
A
#
# COMPACT_ATOMS: atom_id res chain seq x y z
N MET A 1 15.39 1.96 -7.27
CA MET A 1 16.32 1.14 -6.44
C MET A 1 16.26 -0.37 -6.81
N ALA A 2 17.35 -1.13 -6.70
CA ALA A 2 17.33 -2.59 -6.94
C ALA A 2 16.82 -3.37 -5.71
N MET A 3 15.95 -4.36 -5.90
CA MET A 3 15.27 -5.12 -4.82
C MET A 3 16.20 -5.74 -3.76
N LYS A 4 17.41 -6.18 -4.15
CA LYS A 4 18.41 -6.70 -3.20
C LYS A 4 18.87 -5.63 -2.19
N GLN A 5 18.94 -4.37 -2.64
CA GLN A 5 19.33 -3.24 -1.78
C GLN A 5 18.22 -2.90 -0.78
N LEU A 6 16.95 -2.87 -1.23
CA LEU A 6 15.80 -2.68 -0.33
C LEU A 6 15.80 -3.75 0.76
N ARG A 7 15.94 -5.02 0.39
CA ARG A 7 15.94 -6.12 1.38
C ARG A 7 17.10 -6.02 2.35
N SER A 8 18.33 -5.87 1.85
CA SER A 8 19.52 -5.74 2.71
C SER A 8 19.40 -4.55 3.66
N HIS A 9 18.89 -3.41 3.19
CA HIS A 9 18.73 -2.24 4.03
C HIS A 9 17.67 -2.43 5.13
N LEU A 10 16.54 -3.08 4.82
CA LEU A 10 15.53 -3.43 5.82
C LEU A 10 16.04 -4.48 6.82
N ASP A 11 16.86 -5.43 6.36
CA ASP A 11 17.50 -6.43 7.21
C ASP A 11 18.52 -5.77 8.16
N GLU A 12 19.35 -4.87 7.66
CA GLU A 12 20.39 -4.16 8.43
C GLU A 12 19.81 -3.23 9.49
N THR A 13 18.73 -2.52 9.16
CA THR A 13 18.08 -1.56 10.08
C THR A 13 17.11 -2.23 11.04
N GLY A 14 16.73 -3.50 10.79
CA GLY A 14 15.66 -4.16 11.54
C GLY A 14 14.29 -3.52 11.32
N ALA A 15 14.14 -2.70 10.27
CA ALA A 15 12.93 -1.95 9.99
C ALA A 15 11.72 -2.86 9.75
N ARG A 16 10.59 -2.51 10.36
CA ARG A 16 9.31 -3.22 10.23
C ARG A 16 8.38 -2.52 9.24
N THR A 17 8.60 -1.24 9.00
CA THR A 17 7.84 -0.40 8.08
C THR A 17 8.79 0.37 7.17
N ALA A 18 8.47 0.48 5.89
CA ALA A 18 9.23 1.32 4.97
C ALA A 18 8.36 2.01 3.95
N LEU A 19 8.68 3.27 3.67
CA LEU A 19 8.14 4.05 2.57
C LEU A 19 9.17 4.10 1.43
N VAL A 20 8.76 3.70 0.23
CA VAL A 20 9.58 3.74 -0.99
C VAL A 20 8.96 4.72 -1.95
N ARG A 21 9.66 5.81 -2.23
CA ARG A 21 9.32 6.80 -3.26
C ARG A 21 10.20 6.53 -4.47
N ASP A 22 9.62 6.02 -5.54
CA ASP A 22 10.36 5.71 -6.78
C ASP A 22 9.38 5.76 -7.95
N ALA A 23 9.78 6.36 -9.08
CA ALA A 23 8.96 6.45 -10.28
C ALA A 23 8.51 5.07 -10.81
N ARG A 24 9.20 3.99 -10.45
CA ARG A 24 8.81 2.62 -10.80
C ARG A 24 8.54 1.80 -9.55
N ALA A 25 7.44 1.05 -9.59
CA ALA A 25 7.14 0.07 -8.56
C ALA A 25 8.33 -0.92 -8.45
N PRO A 26 8.91 -1.10 -7.24
CA PRO A 26 10.02 -2.01 -7.06
C PRO A 26 9.58 -3.45 -7.40
N PRO A 27 10.52 -4.29 -7.88
CA PRO A 27 10.23 -5.70 -8.10
C PRO A 27 9.74 -6.33 -6.80
N ARG A 28 8.59 -7.00 -6.86
CA ARG A 28 7.99 -7.61 -5.67
C ARG A 28 8.70 -8.92 -5.34
N PRO A 29 9.03 -9.16 -4.08
CA PRO A 29 9.50 -10.47 -3.66
C PRO A 29 8.44 -11.55 -3.89
N PRO A 30 8.87 -12.80 -4.16
CA PRO A 30 7.98 -13.94 -3.95
C PRO A 30 7.56 -13.98 -2.47
N GLU A 31 6.45 -14.64 -2.15
CA GLU A 31 5.98 -14.79 -0.77
C GLU A 31 5.50 -13.45 -0.16
N THR A 32 4.72 -12.68 -0.93
CA THR A 32 4.19 -11.38 -0.52
C THR A 32 2.69 -11.26 -0.73
N VAL A 33 2.06 -10.47 0.13
CA VAL A 33 0.68 -9.99 -0.07
C VAL A 33 0.75 -8.53 -0.50
N THR A 34 0.05 -8.17 -1.57
CA THR A 34 0.07 -6.84 -2.17
C THR A 34 -1.33 -6.31 -2.34
N VAL A 35 -1.55 -5.05 -1.98
CA VAL A 35 -2.69 -4.24 -2.39
C VAL A 35 -2.21 -3.19 -3.39
N ALA A 36 -2.83 -3.13 -4.57
CA ALA A 36 -2.45 -2.18 -5.61
C ALA A 36 -3.69 -1.68 -6.38
N PRO A 37 -3.71 -0.42 -6.83
CA PRO A 37 -4.72 0.05 -7.77
C PRO A 37 -4.52 -0.62 -9.14
N GLY A 38 -5.64 -0.88 -9.81
CA GLY A 38 -5.67 -1.30 -11.20
C GLY A 38 -5.18 -0.21 -12.15
N ILE A 39 -4.91 -0.59 -13.40
CA ILE A 39 -4.72 0.39 -14.46
C ILE A 39 -6.11 0.91 -14.84
N SER A 40 -6.33 2.23 -14.84
CA SER A 40 -7.58 2.80 -15.35
C SER A 40 -7.78 2.38 -16.81
N GLY A 41 -8.78 1.53 -17.06
CA GLY A 41 -9.28 1.30 -18.40
C GLY A 41 -10.08 2.51 -18.87
N SER A 42 -9.42 3.42 -19.60
CA SER A 42 -10.02 4.43 -20.48
C SER A 42 -10.97 5.50 -19.90
N VAL A 43 -10.87 6.68 -20.51
CA VAL A 43 -11.51 7.94 -20.16
C VAL A 43 -12.99 7.95 -20.55
N GLY A 44 -13.88 7.71 -19.59
CA GLY A 44 -15.28 8.17 -19.66
C GLY A 44 -15.50 9.31 -18.65
N PRO A 45 -16.50 10.19 -18.85
CA PRO A 45 -16.79 11.32 -17.96
C PRO A 45 -17.40 10.90 -16.59
N GLY A 46 -17.38 9.61 -16.25
CA GLY A 46 -17.79 9.08 -14.96
C GLY A 46 -16.61 8.98 -13.99
N VAL A 47 -16.88 9.23 -12.71
CA VAL A 47 -15.92 9.15 -11.58
C VAL A 47 -15.06 7.89 -11.72
N ARG A 48 -13.77 8.09 -12.03
CA ARG A 48 -12.84 7.01 -12.37
C ARG A 48 -12.25 6.36 -11.13
N THR A 49 -13.03 5.55 -10.43
CA THR A 49 -12.44 4.62 -9.47
C THR A 49 -11.93 3.39 -10.24
N SER A 50 -10.61 3.24 -10.37
CA SER A 50 -10.05 1.97 -10.87
C SER A 50 -10.14 0.91 -9.77
N PRO A 51 -10.34 -0.37 -10.10
CA PRO A 51 -10.44 -1.44 -9.10
C PRO A 51 -9.19 -1.52 -8.21
N LEU A 52 -9.36 -2.05 -7.00
CA LEU A 52 -8.25 -2.44 -6.13
C LEU A 52 -8.01 -3.94 -6.29
N TYR A 53 -6.74 -4.33 -6.39
CA TYR A 53 -6.32 -5.72 -6.48
C TYR A 53 -5.62 -6.13 -5.20
N VAL A 54 -6.03 -7.30 -4.67
CA VAL A 54 -5.28 -8.01 -3.63
C VAL A 54 -4.59 -9.20 -4.30
N THR A 55 -3.26 -9.22 -4.27
CA THR A 55 -2.46 -10.33 -4.79
C THR A 55 -1.72 -11.00 -3.64
N ALA A 56 -1.76 -12.32 -3.55
CA ALA A 56 -0.88 -13.09 -2.68
C ALA A 56 -0.04 -14.04 -3.52
N GLU A 57 1.28 -13.90 -3.47
CA GLU A 57 2.22 -14.81 -4.09
C GLU A 57 2.79 -15.73 -3.02
N ALA A 58 2.78 -17.05 -3.26
CA ALA A 58 3.35 -18.06 -2.38
C ALA A 58 4.01 -19.16 -3.23
N PRO A 59 4.86 -20.04 -2.67
CA PRO A 59 5.48 -21.12 -3.43
C PRO A 59 4.46 -22.07 -4.07
N SER A 60 3.29 -22.22 -3.42
CA SER A 60 2.17 -23.04 -3.90
C SER A 60 1.39 -22.42 -5.08
N GLY A 61 1.64 -21.16 -5.42
CA GLY A 61 0.91 -20.45 -6.48
C GLY A 61 0.54 -19.01 -6.12
N ARG A 62 -0.19 -18.37 -7.04
CA ARG A 62 -0.59 -16.97 -6.95
C ARG A 62 -2.11 -16.84 -6.85
N THR A 63 -2.58 -16.06 -5.90
CA THR A 63 -3.98 -15.63 -5.76
C THR A 63 -4.10 -14.17 -6.18
N ILE A 64 -5.12 -13.84 -6.96
CA ILE A 64 -5.46 -12.45 -7.32
C ILE A 64 -6.97 -12.29 -7.10
N ARG A 65 -7.36 -11.27 -6.34
CA ARG A 65 -8.76 -10.86 -6.17
C ARG A 65 -8.92 -9.39 -6.57
N GLU A 66 -9.98 -9.09 -7.32
CA GLU A 66 -10.33 -7.77 -7.80
C GLU A 66 -11.51 -7.21 -7.00
N TYR A 67 -11.49 -5.91 -6.71
CA TYR A 67 -12.54 -5.21 -5.97
C TYR A 67 -12.94 -3.92 -6.69
N ASP A 68 -14.17 -3.88 -7.18
CA ASP A 68 -14.77 -2.74 -7.86
C ASP A 68 -15.65 -1.89 -6.93
N GLY A 69 -15.20 -0.65 -6.73
CA GLY A 69 -16.02 0.54 -6.47
C GLY A 69 -16.83 0.74 -5.18
N ARG A 70 -17.06 -0.24 -4.28
CA ARG A 70 -17.90 0.05 -3.08
C ARG A 70 -17.49 -0.57 -1.75
N ASN A 71 -16.75 -1.66 -1.75
CA ASN A 71 -16.39 -2.36 -0.51
C ASN A 71 -14.88 -2.37 -0.28
N VAL A 72 -14.29 -1.19 -0.06
CA VAL A 72 -12.85 -1.08 0.22
C VAL A 72 -12.46 -1.76 1.53
N ARG A 73 -13.40 -1.88 2.47
CA ARG A 73 -13.19 -2.65 3.69
C ARG A 73 -12.91 -4.12 3.40
N ALA A 74 -13.60 -4.72 2.43
CA ALA A 74 -13.35 -6.09 2.01
C ALA A 74 -11.97 -6.29 1.38
N VAL A 75 -11.37 -5.25 0.77
CA VAL A 75 -9.98 -5.28 0.29
C VAL A 75 -9.03 -5.51 1.46
N ALA A 76 -9.17 -4.71 2.52
CA ALA A 76 -8.32 -4.81 3.71
C ALA A 76 -8.53 -6.13 4.47
N GLU A 77 -9.78 -6.60 4.57
CA GLU A 77 -10.12 -7.87 5.21
C GLU A 77 -9.54 -9.05 4.42
N CYS A 78 -9.72 -9.08 3.10
CA CYS A 78 -9.10 -10.10 2.25
C CYS A 78 -7.57 -10.10 2.32
N ALA A 79 -6.95 -8.92 2.32
CA ALA A 79 -5.50 -8.84 2.46
C ALA A 79 -5.06 -9.40 3.83
N THR A 80 -5.80 -9.10 4.89
CA THR A 80 -5.53 -9.63 6.24
C THR A 80 -5.68 -11.15 6.31
N GLU A 81 -6.74 -11.70 5.70
CA GLU A 81 -6.94 -13.16 5.59
C GLU A 81 -5.76 -13.81 4.87
N LEU A 82 -5.37 -13.27 3.70
CA LEU A 82 -4.26 -13.81 2.92
C LEU A 82 -2.91 -13.70 3.66
N VAL A 83 -2.72 -12.67 4.48
CA VAL A 83 -1.53 -12.55 5.35
C VAL A 83 -1.50 -13.70 6.36
N VAL A 84 -2.63 -14.02 6.99
CA VAL A 84 -2.72 -15.14 7.95
C VAL A 84 -2.55 -16.49 7.25
N GLU A 85 -3.16 -16.68 6.08
CA GLU A 85 -3.12 -17.94 5.34
C GLU A 85 -1.75 -18.25 4.73
N ARG A 86 -0.99 -17.21 4.35
CA ARG A 86 0.23 -17.36 3.54
C ARG A 86 1.52 -17.08 4.27
N ASP A 87 1.45 -16.51 5.48
CA ASP A 87 2.62 -16.14 6.29
C ASP A 87 3.70 -15.40 5.46
N PRO A 88 3.33 -14.27 4.80
CA PRO A 88 4.23 -13.60 3.87
C PRO A 88 5.36 -12.91 4.63
N ARG A 89 6.52 -12.77 3.98
CA ARG A 89 7.63 -12.00 4.56
C ARG A 89 7.40 -10.49 4.53
N ALA A 90 6.60 -10.05 3.57
CA ALA A 90 6.27 -8.64 3.42
C ALA A 90 4.85 -8.44 2.88
N VAL A 91 4.23 -7.38 3.37
CA VAL A 91 2.93 -6.85 2.95
C VAL A 91 3.17 -5.53 2.23
N TRP A 92 2.61 -5.39 1.03
CA TRP A 92 2.86 -4.26 0.15
C TRP A 92 1.59 -3.43 -0.06
N LEU A 93 1.68 -2.12 0.14
CA LEU A 93 0.70 -1.15 -0.35
C LEU A 93 1.33 -0.37 -1.49
N CYS A 94 0.94 -0.67 -2.73
CA CYS A 94 1.52 -0.05 -3.90
C CYS A 94 0.62 1.07 -4.43
N GLY A 95 1.23 2.18 -4.87
CA GLY A 95 0.54 3.28 -5.50
C GLY A 95 -0.31 4.05 -4.50
N ARG A 96 0.22 4.30 -3.29
CA ARG A 96 -0.49 4.97 -2.21
C ARG A 96 -1.12 6.30 -2.67
N ASP A 97 -0.37 7.15 -3.38
CA ASP A 97 -0.90 8.44 -3.83
C ASP A 97 -1.95 8.28 -4.94
N GLN A 98 -1.82 7.26 -5.78
CA GLN A 98 -2.84 6.91 -6.77
C GLN A 98 -4.13 6.42 -6.09
N ILE A 99 -4.01 5.65 -4.99
CA ILE A 99 -5.15 5.26 -4.16
C ILE A 99 -5.77 6.51 -3.50
N ARG A 100 -4.96 7.42 -2.95
CA ARG A 100 -5.43 8.70 -2.39
C ARG A 100 -6.20 9.51 -3.44
N ALA A 101 -5.66 9.62 -4.65
CA ALA A 101 -6.27 10.40 -5.73
C ALA A 101 -7.59 9.81 -6.24
N TRP A 102 -7.72 8.48 -6.29
CA TRP A 102 -8.89 7.82 -6.90
C TRP A 102 -9.96 7.41 -5.89
N TRP A 103 -9.55 7.12 -4.66
CA TRP A 103 -10.42 6.58 -3.61
C TRP A 103 -10.53 7.50 -2.39
N GLY A 104 -9.71 8.56 -2.32
CA GLY A 104 -9.68 9.52 -1.22
C GLY A 104 -8.63 9.19 -0.15
N ARG A 105 -8.14 10.23 0.54
CA ARG A 105 -7.10 10.15 1.58
C ARG A 105 -7.46 9.14 2.67
N GLY A 106 -8.69 9.21 3.20
CA GLY A 106 -9.15 8.33 4.28
C GLY A 106 -9.16 6.84 3.90
N ILE A 107 -9.34 6.51 2.61
CA ILE A 107 -9.25 5.13 2.14
C ILE A 107 -7.80 4.63 2.13
N ALA A 108 -6.87 5.44 1.62
CA ALA A 108 -5.45 5.09 1.62
C ALA A 108 -4.93 4.89 3.06
N ASP A 109 -5.25 5.80 3.97
CA ASP A 109 -4.80 5.73 5.37
C ASP A 109 -5.44 4.55 6.12
N MET A 110 -6.69 4.19 5.78
CA MET A 110 -7.36 3.01 6.34
C MET A 110 -6.71 1.71 5.85
N LEU A 111 -6.39 1.61 4.56
CA LEU A 111 -5.68 0.46 3.98
C LEU A 111 -4.30 0.32 4.63
N GLU A 112 -3.53 1.41 4.70
CA GLU A 112 -2.21 1.43 5.31
C GLU A 112 -2.24 0.96 6.78
N ARG A 113 -3.13 1.52 7.61
CA ARG A 113 -3.29 1.11 9.01
C ARG A 113 -3.68 -0.36 9.17
N ARG A 114 -4.62 -0.85 8.35
CA ARG A 114 -5.07 -2.25 8.39
C ARG A 114 -3.95 -3.21 7.98
N LEU A 115 -3.22 -2.88 6.92
CA LEU A 115 -2.10 -3.68 6.44
C LEU A 115 -0.93 -3.66 7.43
N ALA A 116 -0.64 -2.51 8.06
CA ALA A 116 0.34 -2.41 9.13
C ALA A 116 0.00 -3.35 10.30
N ALA A 117 -1.26 -3.35 10.73
CA ALA A 117 -1.73 -4.24 11.79
C ALA A 117 -1.66 -5.72 11.39
N ALA A 118 -1.99 -6.07 10.14
CA ALA A 118 -1.87 -7.43 9.62
C ALA A 118 -0.40 -7.88 9.57
N ALA A 119 0.48 -7.06 9.01
CA ALA A 119 1.92 -7.33 8.90
C ALA A 119 2.54 -7.57 10.28
N ARG A 120 2.25 -6.70 11.26
CA ARG A 120 2.72 -6.86 12.65
C ARG A 120 2.27 -8.18 13.28
N ARG A 121 1.04 -8.63 13.02
CA ARG A 121 0.53 -9.90 13.58
C ARG A 121 1.21 -11.13 12.97
N ALA A 122 1.62 -11.04 11.71
CA ALA A 122 2.34 -12.11 11.02
C ALA A 122 3.87 -11.98 11.11
N ASP A 123 4.39 -11.07 11.96
CA ASP A 123 5.82 -10.71 12.01
C ASP A 123 6.43 -10.39 10.63
N ALA A 124 5.59 -9.86 9.73
CA ALA A 124 5.94 -9.45 8.38
C ALA A 124 6.28 -7.96 8.34
N ARG A 125 7.05 -7.55 7.33
CA ARG A 125 7.33 -6.13 7.09
C ARG A 125 6.20 -5.48 6.29
N LEU A 126 5.86 -4.23 6.62
CA LEU A 126 5.04 -3.40 5.75
C LEU A 126 5.94 -2.58 4.83
N VAL A 127 5.69 -2.65 3.52
CA VAL A 127 6.32 -1.77 2.54
C VAL A 127 5.25 -0.98 1.81
N VAL A 128 5.34 0.33 1.89
CA VAL A 128 4.47 1.26 1.19
C VAL A 128 5.26 1.85 0.03
N TRP A 129 4.72 1.74 -1.18
CA TRP A 129 5.33 2.34 -2.36
C TRP A 129 4.44 3.44 -2.93
N THR A 130 5.07 4.54 -3.30
CA THR A 130 4.44 5.60 -4.08
C THR A 130 5.35 6.07 -5.21
N SER A 131 4.75 6.52 -6.31
CA SER A 131 5.48 7.11 -7.43
C SER A 131 5.81 8.56 -7.13
N ASP A 132 7.09 8.89 -7.16
CA ASP A 132 7.60 10.27 -7.11
C ASP A 132 6.96 11.08 -8.24
N GLY A 133 6.16 12.10 -7.90
CA GLY A 133 5.36 12.88 -8.87
C GLY A 133 3.93 13.21 -8.43
N ALA A 134 3.51 12.80 -7.23
CA ALA A 134 2.42 13.48 -6.53
C ALA A 134 3.04 14.57 -5.64
N ASP A 135 3.52 15.64 -6.28
CA ASP A 135 3.87 16.86 -5.55
C ASP A 135 2.68 17.28 -4.67
N ASP A 136 3.01 17.59 -3.42
CA ASP A 136 2.25 18.42 -2.50
C ASP A 136 1.78 19.70 -3.21
N ASP A 137 0.64 19.66 -3.89
CA ASP A 137 -0.19 20.84 -4.08
C ASP A 137 -1.27 20.82 -3.02
N ALA A 138 -0.84 21.21 -1.82
CA ALA A 138 -1.69 21.69 -0.76
C ALA A 138 -2.49 22.88 -1.28
N SER A 139 -3.68 22.62 -1.80
CA SER A 139 -4.74 23.62 -1.82
C SER A 139 -5.54 23.47 -0.52
N GLU A 140 -5.15 24.28 0.47
CA GLU A 140 -5.99 24.64 1.62
C GLU A 140 -7.37 25.09 1.12
N ASP A 141 -8.44 24.47 1.62
CA ASP A 141 -9.61 25.12 2.22
C ASP A 141 -10.70 24.08 2.53
N GLY A 142 -11.08 23.97 3.80
CA GLY A 142 -12.24 23.18 4.22
C GLY A 142 -12.18 22.62 5.63
N ASP A 143 -12.23 23.50 6.62
CA ASP A 143 -12.51 23.21 8.02
C ASP A 143 -13.64 22.18 8.20
N THR A 144 -13.30 21.01 8.76
CA THR A 144 -14.11 20.37 9.80
C THR A 144 -13.19 19.58 10.73
N ALA A 145 -13.05 20.10 11.95
CA ALA A 145 -12.37 19.43 13.05
C ALA A 145 -12.90 18.01 13.28
N VAL A 146 -12.00 17.02 13.21
CA VAL A 146 -12.07 15.80 14.01
C VAL A 146 -10.66 15.48 14.47
N GLU A 147 -10.42 15.80 15.74
CA GLU A 147 -9.23 15.49 16.51
C GLU A 147 -9.03 13.97 16.60
N ASP A 148 -8.06 13.45 15.85
CA ASP A 148 -6.97 12.55 16.27
C ASP A 148 -6.11 12.30 15.01
N ASP A 149 -5.45 13.36 14.56
CA ASP A 149 -4.59 13.39 13.39
C ASP A 149 -3.19 12.88 13.80
N VAL A 150 -2.99 11.58 13.64
CA VAL A 150 -1.63 11.04 13.46
C VAL A 150 -1.49 10.75 11.97
N ALA A 151 -1.12 11.77 11.21
CA ALA A 151 -0.57 11.58 9.88
C ALA A 151 0.58 10.57 9.98
N VAL A 152 0.44 9.40 9.35
CA VAL A 152 1.41 8.28 9.41
C VAL A 152 2.70 8.61 8.63
N GLU A 153 2.80 9.81 8.05
CA GLU A 153 3.94 10.20 7.23
C GLU A 153 5.22 10.38 8.07
N ASP A 154 5.10 10.57 9.39
CA ASP A 154 6.23 10.64 10.34
C ASP A 154 6.53 9.28 11.05
N GLY A 155 5.88 8.18 10.63
CA GLY A 155 5.86 6.90 11.35
C GLY A 155 6.58 5.72 10.71
N TYR A 156 7.30 5.92 9.60
CA TYR A 156 8.05 4.86 8.93
C TYR A 156 9.44 4.70 9.54
N ASP A 157 9.86 3.46 9.79
CA ASP A 157 11.21 3.17 10.30
C ASP A 157 12.29 3.59 9.29
N VAL A 158 11.96 3.50 7.99
CA VAL A 158 12.85 3.83 6.88
C VAL A 158 12.04 4.51 5.76
N VAL A 159 12.59 5.61 5.23
CA VAL A 159 12.12 6.25 3.99
C VAL A 159 13.21 6.13 2.95
N LEU A 160 12.85 5.67 1.75
CA LEU A 160 13.75 5.50 0.61
C LEU A 160 13.28 6.41 -0.52
N ASP A 161 14.04 7.48 -0.73
CA ASP A 161 13.93 8.41 -1.85
C ASP A 161 15.02 8.07 -2.91
N PRO A 162 14.81 8.42 -4.19
CA PRO A 162 15.72 8.07 -5.28
C PRO A 162 17.11 8.72 -5.22
#